data_AF-X1K7R4-F1
#
_entry.id   AF-X1K7R4-F1
#
_cell.length_a   1.000
_cell.length_b   1.000
_cell.length_c   1.000
_cell.angle_alpha   90.00
_cell.angle_beta   90.00
_cell.angle_gamma   90.00
#
_symmetry.space_group_name_H-M   'P 1'
#
loop_
_entity.id
_entity.type
_entity.pdbx_description
1 polymer ?
#
loop_
_entity_poly.entity_id
_entity_poly.type
_entity_poly.pdbx_seq_one_letter_code
_entity_poly.pdbx_strand_id
1 'polypeptide(L)'
;LQAVSWEQALDRVAAEFKRIKEEHGPDSLAILGSSKCTNEENYLLQRLARGVLGTNNIDNGSRLYNSASRVGLGWSIGFPGTTNTLNELEQSRVIMIIGANPVTSAPAVGYAIKRAVRYKGAKLLLVDPQQTKMAPFAHLWLRPKVGTDLALINGLARVIIDEKLFDEEFVTRRTDNFTELARSLKTYTPEHVEEITGVPRQDVQLAARIFAGAERASIVYGNGITQHVAGTDSVMALANVAMLTGNIGHRG
;
A
#
# COMPACT_ATOMS: atom_id res chain seq x y z
N LEU A 1 -21.38 -34.44 -0.95
CA LEU A 1 -22.01 -33.79 -2.12
C LEU A 1 -22.54 -34.89 -3.04
N GLN A 2 -23.72 -34.68 -3.64
CA GLN A 2 -24.32 -35.57 -4.66
C GLN A 2 -24.52 -34.77 -5.95
N ALA A 3 -24.46 -35.44 -7.10
CA ALA A 3 -24.63 -34.80 -8.40
C ALA A 3 -26.11 -34.50 -8.69
N VAL A 4 -26.36 -33.35 -9.34
CA VAL A 4 -27.68 -32.88 -9.80
C VAL A 4 -27.54 -32.22 -11.18
N SER A 5 -28.64 -32.03 -11.90
CA SER A 5 -28.61 -31.28 -13.17
C SER A 5 -28.40 -29.78 -12.91
N TRP A 6 -27.93 -29.05 -13.93
CA TRP A 6 -27.79 -27.59 -13.86
C TRP A 6 -29.12 -26.88 -13.61
N GLU A 7 -30.19 -27.31 -14.28
CA GLU A 7 -31.54 -26.76 -14.10
C GLU A 7 -32.01 -26.91 -12.66
N GLN A 8 -31.88 -28.13 -12.09
CA GLN A 8 -32.23 -28.38 -10.68
C GLN A 8 -31.42 -27.53 -9.70
N ALA A 9 -30.12 -27.34 -9.97
CA ALA A 9 -29.26 -26.53 -9.12
C ALA A 9 -29.65 -25.05 -9.16
N LEU A 10 -29.89 -24.50 -10.36
CA LEU A 10 -30.23 -23.09 -10.55
C LEU A 10 -31.61 -22.76 -9.99
N ASP A 11 -32.62 -23.58 -10.26
CA ASP A 11 -33.97 -23.40 -9.74
C ASP A 11 -33.99 -23.43 -8.22
N ARG A 12 -33.26 -24.38 -7.62
CA ARG A 12 -33.15 -24.48 -6.16
C ARG A 12 -32.50 -23.25 -5.55
N VAL A 13 -31.38 -22.77 -6.12
CA VAL A 13 -30.69 -21.58 -5.61
C VAL A 13 -31.57 -20.34 -5.73
N ALA A 14 -32.24 -20.15 -6.87
CA ALA A 14 -33.13 -19.02 -7.10
C ALA A 14 -34.33 -19.04 -6.13
N ALA A 15 -34.95 -20.20 -5.92
CA ALA A 15 -36.07 -20.37 -5.01
C ALA A 15 -35.66 -20.07 -3.55
N GLU A 16 -34.53 -20.60 -3.08
CA GLU A 16 -34.06 -20.36 -1.71
C GLU A 16 -33.65 -18.91 -1.49
N PHE A 17 -32.97 -18.27 -2.46
CA PHE A 17 -32.61 -16.86 -2.34
C PHE A 17 -33.86 -15.98 -2.28
N LYS A 18 -34.89 -16.28 -3.09
CA LYS A 18 -36.16 -15.56 -3.04
C LYS A 18 -36.86 -15.76 -1.70
N ARG A 19 -36.96 -17.00 -1.22
CA ARG A 19 -37.59 -17.34 0.06
C ARG A 19 -36.90 -16.64 1.24
N ILE A 20 -35.56 -16.74 1.32
CA ILE A 20 -34.76 -16.08 2.37
C ILE A 20 -34.94 -14.56 2.32
N LYS A 21 -34.92 -13.96 1.11
CA LYS A 21 -35.16 -12.52 0.94
C LYS A 21 -36.56 -12.10 1.39
N GLU A 22 -37.59 -12.89 1.11
CA GLU A 22 -38.97 -12.61 1.50
C GLU A 22 -39.18 -12.76 3.02
N GLU A 23 -38.57 -13.76 3.64
CA GLU A 23 -38.71 -14.03 5.09
C GLU A 23 -37.83 -13.13 5.97
N HIS A 24 -36.62 -12.80 5.53
CA HIS A 24 -35.59 -12.15 6.36
C HIS A 24 -35.05 -10.84 5.79
N GLY A 25 -35.56 -10.40 4.64
CA GLY A 25 -35.08 -9.22 3.94
C GLY A 25 -33.80 -9.46 3.14
N PRO A 26 -33.43 -8.51 2.26
CA PRO A 26 -32.33 -8.69 1.31
C PRO A 26 -30.95 -8.80 1.98
N ASP A 27 -30.74 -8.16 3.13
CA ASP A 27 -29.46 -8.15 3.83
C ASP A 27 -29.16 -9.45 4.61
N SER A 28 -30.07 -10.43 4.54
CA SER A 28 -29.79 -11.81 4.97
C SER A 28 -29.00 -12.62 3.95
N LEU A 29 -28.84 -12.09 2.72
CA LEU A 29 -28.07 -12.70 1.64
C LEU A 29 -26.71 -12.01 1.51
N ALA A 30 -25.72 -12.74 1.02
CA ALA A 30 -24.41 -12.20 0.68
C ALA A 30 -23.83 -12.88 -0.56
N ILE A 31 -23.06 -12.12 -1.34
CA ILE A 31 -22.30 -12.62 -2.49
C ILE A 31 -20.82 -12.37 -2.23
N LEU A 32 -19.99 -13.38 -2.48
CA LEU A 32 -18.54 -13.27 -2.42
C LEU A 32 -17.96 -13.41 -3.84
N GLY A 33 -17.44 -12.30 -4.37
CA GLY A 33 -16.65 -12.28 -5.58
C GLY A 33 -15.23 -12.78 -5.36
N SER A 34 -14.42 -12.79 -6.42
CA SER A 34 -13.05 -13.28 -6.37
C SER A 34 -12.12 -12.44 -7.24
N SER A 35 -10.90 -12.19 -6.76
CA SER A 35 -9.80 -11.60 -7.54
C SER A 35 -9.29 -12.52 -8.66
N LYS A 36 -9.75 -13.78 -8.69
CA LYS A 36 -9.48 -14.73 -9.77
C LYS A 36 -10.58 -14.78 -10.83
N CYS A 37 -11.72 -14.13 -10.58
CA CYS A 37 -12.75 -13.95 -11.60
C CYS A 37 -12.37 -12.79 -12.52
N THR A 38 -12.92 -12.81 -13.72
CA THR A 38 -12.83 -11.70 -14.68
C THR A 38 -13.49 -10.43 -14.14
N ASN A 39 -13.22 -9.29 -14.78
CA ASN A 39 -13.86 -8.03 -14.41
C ASN A 39 -15.37 -8.09 -14.69
N GLU A 40 -15.75 -8.74 -15.78
CA GLU A 40 -17.11 -8.97 -16.24
C GLU A 40 -17.90 -9.80 -15.22
N GLU A 41 -17.33 -10.90 -14.73
CA GLU A 41 -17.96 -11.73 -13.70
C GLU A 41 -18.14 -10.97 -12.38
N ASN A 42 -17.12 -10.26 -11.90
CA ASN A 42 -17.26 -9.45 -10.68
C ASN A 42 -18.30 -8.33 -10.85
N TYR A 43 -18.39 -7.73 -12.04
CA TYR A 43 -19.42 -6.74 -12.37
C TYR A 43 -20.82 -7.36 -12.36
N LEU A 44 -21.00 -8.57 -12.90
CA LEU A 44 -22.28 -9.28 -12.88
C LEU A 44 -22.67 -9.64 -11.44
N LEU A 45 -21.75 -10.13 -10.62
CA LEU A 45 -22.01 -10.48 -9.22
C LEU A 45 -22.49 -9.28 -8.40
N GLN A 46 -21.87 -8.11 -8.54
CA GLN A 46 -22.33 -6.91 -7.82
C GLN A 46 -23.68 -6.40 -8.34
N ARG A 47 -23.96 -6.55 -9.65
CA ARG A 47 -25.29 -6.22 -10.22
C ARG A 47 -26.37 -7.16 -9.72
N LEU A 48 -26.06 -8.46 -9.60
CA LEU A 48 -26.97 -9.44 -9.03
C LEU A 48 -27.28 -9.07 -7.57
N ALA A 49 -26.27 -8.83 -6.75
CA ALA A 49 -26.43 -8.47 -5.35
C ALA A 49 -27.29 -7.20 -5.17
N ARG A 50 -26.92 -6.10 -5.85
CA ARG A 50 -27.57 -4.80 -5.66
C ARG A 50 -28.88 -4.65 -6.41
N GLY A 51 -28.91 -5.11 -7.66
CA GLY A 51 -30.05 -4.91 -8.56
C GLY A 51 -31.15 -5.95 -8.44
N VAL A 52 -30.81 -7.20 -8.10
CA VAL A 52 -31.78 -8.29 -8.03
C VAL A 52 -32.06 -8.67 -6.58
N LEU A 53 -31.01 -8.95 -5.81
CA LEU A 53 -31.17 -9.32 -4.40
C LEU A 53 -31.55 -8.11 -3.56
N GLY A 54 -31.10 -6.90 -3.93
CA GLY A 54 -31.43 -5.66 -3.24
C GLY A 54 -30.57 -5.42 -2.00
N THR A 55 -29.36 -5.99 -1.96
CA THR A 55 -28.42 -5.84 -0.84
C THR A 55 -27.08 -5.30 -1.30
N ASN A 56 -26.39 -4.60 -0.41
CA ASN A 56 -25.00 -4.20 -0.58
C ASN A 56 -23.99 -5.20 0.00
N ASN A 57 -24.46 -6.37 0.47
CA ASN A 57 -23.63 -7.48 0.94
C ASN A 57 -22.93 -8.18 -0.23
N ILE A 58 -22.02 -7.46 -0.87
CA ILE A 58 -21.11 -7.95 -1.90
C ILE A 58 -19.69 -7.58 -1.48
N ASP A 59 -18.85 -8.59 -1.32
CA ASP A 59 -17.44 -8.40 -0.98
C ASP A 59 -16.55 -9.32 -1.84
N ASN A 60 -15.24 -9.13 -1.75
CA ASN A 60 -14.26 -9.87 -2.54
C ASN A 60 -13.05 -10.19 -1.66
N GLY A 61 -12.45 -11.38 -1.83
CA GLY A 61 -11.26 -11.78 -1.06
C GLY A 61 -10.08 -10.80 -1.12
N SER A 62 -10.02 -9.92 -2.14
CA SER A 62 -9.06 -8.82 -2.24
C SER A 62 -9.12 -7.83 -1.06
N ARG A 63 -10.24 -7.75 -0.34
CA ARG A 63 -10.40 -6.91 0.85
C ARG A 63 -9.33 -7.21 1.92
N LEU A 64 -8.94 -8.47 2.05
CA LEU A 64 -7.92 -8.92 3.02
C LEU A 64 -6.51 -8.37 2.77
N TYR A 65 -6.26 -7.85 1.56
CA TYR A 65 -4.92 -7.41 1.15
C TYR A 65 -4.86 -5.91 0.85
N ASN A 66 -5.94 -5.33 0.32
CA ASN A 66 -5.93 -3.98 -0.24
C ASN A 66 -6.79 -2.95 0.50
N SER A 67 -7.49 -3.31 1.58
CA SER A 67 -8.36 -2.35 2.30
C SER A 67 -7.59 -1.14 2.81
N ALA A 68 -6.46 -1.37 3.49
CA ALA A 68 -5.59 -0.30 3.99
C ALA A 68 -5.10 0.62 2.85
N SER A 69 -4.65 0.05 1.73
CA SER A 69 -4.22 0.82 0.56
C SER A 69 -5.34 1.67 -0.03
N ARG A 70 -6.53 1.08 -0.21
CA ARG A 70 -7.68 1.77 -0.80
C ARG A 70 -8.12 2.95 0.03
N VAL A 71 -8.20 2.76 1.35
CA VAL A 71 -8.57 3.83 2.29
C VAL A 71 -7.42 4.83 2.37
N GLY A 72 -6.21 4.42 2.75
CA GLY A 72 -5.08 5.31 2.97
C GLY A 72 -4.75 6.18 1.75
N LEU A 73 -4.61 5.61 0.56
CA LEU A 73 -4.34 6.38 -0.67
C LEU A 73 -5.58 7.15 -1.14
N GLY A 74 -6.79 6.59 -1.00
CA GLY A 74 -8.02 7.28 -1.35
C GLY A 74 -8.19 8.59 -0.57
N TRP A 75 -7.91 8.58 0.73
CA TRP A 75 -7.97 9.76 1.58
C TRP A 75 -6.78 10.71 1.39
N SER A 76 -5.58 10.19 1.13
CA SER A 76 -4.36 11.02 1.03
C SER A 76 -4.19 11.69 -0.33
N ILE A 77 -4.47 10.97 -1.43
CA ILE A 77 -4.16 11.41 -2.79
C ILE A 77 -5.37 11.33 -3.75
N GLY A 78 -6.55 10.96 -3.25
CA GLY A 78 -7.78 10.88 -4.05
C GLY A 78 -7.85 9.70 -5.02
N PHE A 79 -6.84 8.82 -5.05
CA PHE A 79 -6.77 7.67 -5.94
C PHE A 79 -6.37 6.39 -5.21
N PRO A 80 -7.24 5.37 -5.11
CA PRO A 80 -7.01 4.16 -4.32
C PRO A 80 -6.24 3.07 -5.09
N GLY A 81 -5.13 3.45 -5.74
CA GLY A 81 -4.36 2.57 -6.62
C GLY A 81 -2.91 3.01 -6.81
N THR A 82 -2.16 2.26 -7.62
CA THR A 82 -0.75 2.57 -7.94
C THR A 82 -0.65 3.85 -8.75
N THR A 83 0.22 4.77 -8.32
CA THR A 83 0.40 6.10 -8.93
C THR A 83 1.22 6.07 -10.23
N ASN A 84 2.09 5.07 -10.37
CA ASN A 84 3.06 4.99 -11.46
C ASN A 84 3.04 3.60 -12.11
N THR A 85 3.53 3.55 -13.35
CA THR A 85 3.66 2.30 -14.10
C THR A 85 4.93 1.54 -13.73
N LEU A 86 4.98 0.24 -14.04
CA LEU A 86 6.18 -0.57 -13.85
C LEU A 86 7.40 -0.04 -14.61
N ASN A 87 7.18 0.56 -15.79
CA ASN A 87 8.25 1.17 -16.58
C ASN A 87 8.84 2.41 -15.90
N GLU A 88 8.00 3.21 -15.25
CA GLU A 88 8.41 4.38 -14.48
C GLU A 88 9.17 3.97 -13.21
N LEU A 89 8.74 2.92 -12.51
CA LEU A 89 9.48 2.36 -11.37
C LEU A 89 10.93 1.98 -11.76
N GLU A 90 11.14 1.50 -12.98
CA GLU A 90 12.48 1.17 -13.46
C GLU A 90 13.32 2.40 -13.82
N GLN A 91 12.76 3.61 -13.79
CA GLN A 91 13.45 4.88 -14.06
C GLN A 91 13.78 5.65 -12.78
N SER A 92 13.30 5.19 -11.62
CA SER A 92 13.58 5.79 -10.32
C SER A 92 15.08 5.76 -9.99
N ARG A 93 15.57 6.82 -9.34
CA ARG A 93 16.95 6.90 -8.83
C ARG A 93 17.05 6.31 -7.43
N VAL A 94 15.97 6.37 -6.67
CA VAL A 94 15.83 5.71 -5.37
C VAL A 94 14.55 4.89 -5.36
N ILE A 95 14.64 3.66 -4.87
CA ILE A 95 13.48 2.79 -4.67
C ILE A 95 13.48 2.40 -3.20
N MET A 96 12.39 2.68 -2.49
CA MET A 96 12.18 2.19 -1.14
C MET A 96 11.20 1.02 -1.18
N ILE A 97 11.70 -0.18 -0.86
CA ILE A 97 10.84 -1.34 -0.61
C ILE A 97 10.55 -1.38 0.90
N ILE A 98 9.28 -1.40 1.30
CA ILE A 98 8.88 -1.49 2.71
C ILE A 98 7.78 -2.52 2.95
N GLY A 99 8.03 -3.50 3.82
CA GLY A 99 7.07 -4.56 4.16
C GLY A 99 6.61 -5.37 2.94
N ALA A 100 7.50 -5.58 1.97
CA ALA A 100 7.20 -6.26 0.72
C ALA A 100 8.36 -7.15 0.24
N ASN A 101 8.01 -8.32 -0.30
CA ASN A 101 8.95 -9.23 -0.94
C ASN A 101 8.57 -9.46 -2.41
N PRO A 102 8.85 -8.50 -3.31
CA PRO A 102 8.40 -8.56 -4.70
C PRO A 102 9.05 -9.71 -5.49
N VAL A 103 10.15 -10.31 -5.01
CA VAL A 103 10.75 -11.48 -5.67
C VAL A 103 9.81 -12.69 -5.61
N THR A 104 9.01 -12.82 -4.56
CA THR A 104 8.07 -13.93 -4.39
C THR A 104 6.64 -13.54 -4.74
N SER A 105 6.19 -12.34 -4.34
CA SER A 105 4.79 -11.92 -4.51
C SER A 105 4.48 -11.33 -5.88
N ALA A 106 5.45 -10.68 -6.53
CA ALA A 106 5.27 -10.01 -7.82
C ALA A 106 6.56 -10.04 -8.66
N PRO A 107 6.98 -11.21 -9.19
CA PRO A 107 8.31 -11.40 -9.78
C PRO A 107 8.70 -10.39 -10.87
N ALA A 108 7.74 -9.90 -11.67
CA ALA A 108 7.98 -8.86 -12.66
C ALA A 108 8.41 -7.52 -12.04
N VAL A 109 7.80 -7.14 -10.91
CA VAL A 109 8.19 -5.96 -10.10
C VAL A 109 9.58 -6.18 -9.52
N GLY A 110 9.82 -7.35 -8.91
CA GLY A 110 11.14 -7.69 -8.37
C GLY A 110 12.24 -7.65 -9.44
N TYR A 111 11.94 -8.07 -10.66
CA TYR A 111 12.87 -8.01 -11.78
C TYR A 111 13.14 -6.58 -12.25
N ALA A 112 12.11 -5.73 -12.38
CA ALA A 112 12.27 -4.33 -12.72
C ALA A 112 13.16 -3.60 -11.69
N ILE A 113 12.92 -3.80 -10.40
CA ILE A 113 13.74 -3.19 -9.33
C ILE A 113 15.20 -3.66 -9.45
N LYS A 114 15.45 -4.96 -9.66
CA LYS A 114 16.82 -5.47 -9.87
C LYS A 114 17.49 -4.85 -11.08
N ARG A 115 16.77 -4.64 -12.20
CA ARG A 115 17.31 -3.95 -13.37
C ARG A 115 17.64 -2.49 -13.08
N ALA A 116 16.76 -1.78 -12.39
CA ALA A 116 17.00 -0.39 -11.99
C ALA A 116 18.28 -0.27 -11.15
N VAL A 117 18.46 -1.14 -10.16
CA VAL A 117 19.65 -1.16 -9.31
C VAL A 117 20.90 -1.54 -10.10
N ARG A 118 20.88 -2.65 -10.84
CA ARG A 118 22.08 -3.23 -11.47
C ARG A 118 22.53 -2.51 -12.73
N TYR A 119 21.60 -1.99 -13.52
CA TYR A 119 21.90 -1.46 -14.86
C TYR A 119 21.67 0.05 -14.97
N LYS A 120 20.95 0.67 -14.03
CA LYS A 120 20.63 2.11 -14.06
C LYS A 120 21.14 2.88 -12.84
N GLY A 121 21.78 2.20 -11.90
CA GLY A 121 22.40 2.80 -10.73
C GLY A 121 21.42 3.30 -9.67
N ALA A 122 20.19 2.77 -9.65
CA ALA A 122 19.22 3.12 -8.62
C ALA A 122 19.69 2.63 -7.24
N LYS A 123 19.53 3.46 -6.20
CA LYS A 123 19.76 3.04 -4.81
C LYS A 123 18.50 2.37 -4.27
N LEU A 124 18.66 1.19 -3.69
CA LEU A 124 17.56 0.47 -3.05
C LEU A 124 17.62 0.65 -1.52
N LEU A 125 16.60 1.28 -0.96
CA LEU A 125 16.34 1.26 0.48
C LEU A 125 15.41 0.07 0.75
N LEU A 126 15.88 -0.93 1.51
CA LEU A 126 15.08 -2.08 1.90
C LEU A 126 14.66 -1.91 3.37
N VAL A 127 13.37 -1.91 3.65
CA VAL A 127 12.79 -1.84 4.99
C VAL A 127 12.03 -3.14 5.24
N ASP A 128 12.69 -4.07 5.91
CA ASP A 128 12.12 -5.38 6.23
C ASP A 128 12.91 -6.00 7.40
N PRO A 129 12.26 -6.51 8.47
CA PRO A 129 12.97 -7.25 9.52
C PRO A 129 13.68 -8.51 9.00
N GLN A 130 13.19 -9.09 7.89
CA GLN A 130 13.69 -10.32 7.29
C GLN A 130 14.70 -10.06 6.18
N GLN A 131 15.65 -10.98 6.02
CA GLN A 131 16.60 -10.95 4.91
C GLN A 131 15.97 -11.51 3.64
N THR A 132 15.20 -10.68 2.93
CA THR A 132 14.57 -11.11 1.67
C THR A 132 15.60 -11.28 0.54
N LYS A 133 15.16 -11.86 -0.59
CA LYS A 133 16.00 -11.98 -1.81
C LYS A 133 16.36 -10.63 -2.45
N MET A 134 15.84 -9.52 -1.93
CA MET A 134 16.24 -8.15 -2.32
C MET A 134 17.42 -7.61 -1.49
N ALA A 135 17.73 -8.19 -0.33
CA ALA A 135 18.80 -7.70 0.56
C ALA A 135 20.18 -7.60 -0.13
N PRO A 136 20.62 -8.54 -0.99
CA PRO A 136 21.90 -8.41 -1.70
C PRO A 136 21.96 -7.27 -2.74
N PHE A 137 20.82 -6.62 -3.02
CA PHE A 137 20.72 -5.47 -3.92
C PHE A 137 20.51 -4.15 -3.15
N ALA A 138 20.32 -4.22 -1.83
CA ALA A 138 20.05 -3.05 -1.01
C ALA A 138 21.29 -2.17 -0.88
N HIS A 139 21.12 -0.87 -1.09
CA HIS A 139 22.10 0.14 -0.72
C HIS A 139 22.10 0.36 0.80
N LEU A 140 20.91 0.34 1.42
CA LEU A 140 20.72 0.38 2.86
C LEU A 140 19.58 -0.57 3.23
N TRP A 141 19.79 -1.39 4.26
CA TRP A 141 18.79 -2.32 4.77
C TRP A 141 18.42 -1.97 6.21
N LEU A 142 17.22 -1.39 6.37
CA LEU A 142 16.62 -1.01 7.64
C LEU A 142 15.80 -2.19 8.18
N ARG A 143 16.00 -2.52 9.46
CA ARG A 143 15.44 -3.71 10.10
C ARG A 143 14.61 -3.33 11.33
N PRO A 144 13.43 -2.72 11.15
CA PRO A 144 12.58 -2.36 12.27
C PRO A 144 12.08 -3.61 13.02
N LYS A 145 11.83 -3.48 14.32
CA LYS A 145 11.05 -4.44 15.10
C LYS A 145 9.66 -4.56 14.46
N VAL A 146 9.12 -5.77 14.43
CA VAL A 146 7.81 -6.05 13.81
C VAL A 146 6.73 -5.15 14.42
N GLY A 147 5.95 -4.47 13.56
CA GLY A 147 4.85 -3.60 13.98
C GLY A 147 5.26 -2.18 14.36
N THR A 148 6.53 -1.79 14.14
CA THR A 148 7.04 -0.44 14.41
C THR A 148 7.21 0.41 13.15
N ASP A 149 6.74 -0.08 12.00
CA ASP A 149 6.91 0.54 10.68
C ASP A 149 6.35 1.98 10.63
N LEU A 150 5.18 2.23 11.23
CA LEU A 150 4.61 3.58 11.30
C LEU A 150 5.53 4.58 12.01
N ALA A 151 6.18 4.15 13.10
CA ALA A 151 7.13 5.00 13.82
C ALA A 151 8.37 5.29 12.96
N LEU A 152 8.85 4.30 12.21
CA LEU A 152 9.95 4.48 11.26
C LEU A 152 9.57 5.46 10.14
N ILE A 153 8.40 5.29 9.50
CA ILE A 153 7.94 6.16 8.40
C ILE A 153 7.78 7.61 8.89
N ASN A 154 7.18 7.81 10.06
CA ASN A 154 7.06 9.13 10.68
C ASN A 154 8.43 9.73 11.05
N GLY A 155 9.38 8.89 11.48
CA GLY A 155 10.77 9.28 11.68
C GLY A 155 11.45 9.78 10.42
N LEU A 156 11.23 9.10 9.28
CA LEU A 156 11.74 9.56 7.98
C LEU A 156 11.15 10.93 7.61
N ALA A 157 9.82 11.07 7.71
CA ALA A 157 9.13 12.34 7.44
C ALA A 157 9.64 13.47 8.35
N ARG A 158 9.88 13.17 9.63
CA ARG A 158 10.42 14.11 10.61
C ARG A 158 11.81 14.61 10.22
N VAL A 159 12.72 13.72 9.84
CA VAL A 159 14.07 14.11 9.38
C VAL A 159 13.99 14.99 8.13
N ILE A 160 13.13 14.63 7.16
CA ILE A 160 12.94 15.41 5.92
C ILE A 160 12.50 16.85 6.25
N ILE A 161 11.60 17.02 7.22
CA ILE A 161 11.12 18.34 7.64
C ILE A 161 12.21 19.11 8.42
N ASP A 162 12.83 18.49 9.42
CA ASP A 162 13.82 19.15 10.28
C ASP A 162 15.06 19.61 9.48
N GLU A 163 15.48 18.82 8.50
CA GLU A 163 16.61 19.15 7.61
C GLU A 163 16.20 19.99 6.40
N LYS A 164 14.92 20.36 6.27
CA LYS A 164 14.37 21.15 5.14
C LYS A 164 14.67 20.51 3.78
N LEU A 165 14.52 19.18 3.70
CA LEU A 165 14.72 18.39 2.49
C LEU A 165 13.42 18.16 1.70
N PHE A 166 12.30 18.71 2.17
CA PHE A 166 11.03 18.61 1.47
C PHE A 166 10.99 19.55 0.25
N ASP A 167 10.19 19.20 -0.75
CA ASP A 167 9.90 20.05 -1.91
C ASP A 167 8.92 21.16 -1.49
N GLU A 168 9.46 22.34 -1.18
CA GLU A 168 8.69 23.48 -0.70
C GLU A 168 7.63 23.95 -1.71
N GLU A 169 7.94 23.91 -3.01
CA GLU A 169 6.97 24.30 -4.04
C GLU A 169 5.82 23.29 -4.11
N PHE A 170 6.13 21.99 -4.15
CA PHE A 170 5.11 20.95 -4.20
C PHE A 170 4.24 20.99 -2.95
N VAL A 171 4.85 21.02 -1.76
CA VAL A 171 4.11 21.06 -0.49
C VAL A 171 3.18 22.26 -0.45
N THR A 172 3.66 23.45 -0.82
CA THR A 172 2.84 24.67 -0.78
C THR A 172 1.69 24.65 -1.79
N ARG A 173 1.90 24.09 -2.98
CA ARG A 173 0.94 24.20 -4.10
C ARG A 173 0.00 23.00 -4.24
N ARG A 174 0.38 21.83 -3.72
CA ARG A 174 -0.29 20.55 -3.99
C ARG A 174 -0.71 19.78 -2.74
N THR A 175 -0.40 20.29 -1.55
CA THR A 175 -0.75 19.63 -0.29
C THR A 175 -1.50 20.58 0.64
N ASP A 176 -2.14 20.04 1.67
CA ASP A 176 -2.71 20.78 2.79
C ASP A 176 -2.11 20.31 4.13
N ASN A 177 -2.45 21.00 5.22
CA ASN A 177 -2.15 20.56 6.59
C ASN A 177 -0.66 20.31 6.94
N PHE A 178 0.29 20.83 6.17
CA PHE A 178 1.73 20.65 6.43
C PHE A 178 2.14 21.04 7.85
N THR A 179 1.63 22.16 8.37
CA THR A 179 1.94 22.61 9.74
C THR A 179 1.43 21.65 10.80
N GLU A 180 0.26 21.04 10.58
CA GLU A 180 -0.31 20.05 11.50
C GLU A 180 0.49 18.74 11.46
N LEU A 181 0.90 18.30 10.27
CA LEU A 181 1.82 17.17 10.10
C LEU A 181 3.15 17.42 10.82
N ALA A 182 3.79 18.57 10.59
CA ALA A 182 5.05 18.91 11.25
C ALA A 182 4.92 18.94 12.78
N ARG A 183 3.76 19.36 13.30
CA ARG A 183 3.47 19.36 14.74
C ARG A 183 3.27 17.96 15.28
N SER A 184 2.51 17.10 14.60
CA SER A 184 2.28 15.71 15.03
C SER A 184 3.55 14.87 15.01
N LEU A 185 4.50 15.22 14.13
CA LEU A 185 5.79 14.54 14.02
C LEU A 185 6.81 14.92 15.11
N LYS A 186 6.50 15.87 16.01
CA LYS A 186 7.44 16.35 17.05
C LYS A 186 7.99 15.27 17.97
N THR A 187 7.20 14.22 18.24
CA THR A 187 7.62 13.13 19.11
C THR A 187 8.53 12.12 18.40
N TYR A 188 8.56 12.09 17.07
CA TYR A 188 9.29 11.09 16.29
C TYR A 188 10.74 11.53 16.00
N THR A 189 11.46 11.97 17.03
CA THR A 189 12.90 12.27 16.89
C THR A 189 13.68 11.01 16.50
N PRO A 190 14.84 11.13 15.81
CA PRO A 190 15.65 9.98 15.45
C PRO A 190 15.99 9.06 16.64
N GLU A 191 16.25 9.64 17.81
CA GLU A 191 16.49 8.92 19.07
C GLU A 191 15.27 8.11 19.51
N HIS A 192 14.08 8.71 19.49
CA HIS A 192 12.86 8.03 19.91
C HIS A 192 12.45 6.93 18.91
N VAL A 193 12.67 7.18 17.62
CA VAL A 193 12.45 6.20 16.56
C VAL A 193 13.41 5.03 16.72
N GLU A 194 14.68 5.25 17.06
CA GLU A 194 15.65 4.19 17.35
C GLU A 194 15.21 3.33 18.55
N GLU A 195 14.73 3.94 19.63
CA GLU A 195 14.23 3.23 20.81
C GLU A 195 13.06 2.29 20.44
N ILE A 196 12.06 2.82 19.72
CA ILE A 196 10.87 2.07 19.31
C ILE A 196 11.25 0.98 18.31
N THR A 197 11.89 1.37 17.20
CA THR A 197 12.07 0.50 16.03
C THR A 197 13.29 -0.41 16.13
N GLY A 198 14.28 -0.06 16.95
CA GLY A 198 15.58 -0.72 16.96
C GLY A 198 16.45 -0.43 15.72
N VAL A 199 16.02 0.45 14.82
CA VAL A 199 16.83 0.90 13.68
C VAL A 199 17.75 2.03 14.17
N PRO A 200 19.08 1.95 13.95
CA PRO A 200 19.99 3.01 14.35
C PRO A 200 19.56 4.37 13.80
N ARG A 201 19.53 5.42 14.62
CA ARG A 201 19.10 6.76 14.19
C ARG A 201 19.87 7.30 12.99
N GLN A 202 21.16 6.94 12.89
CA GLN A 202 22.02 7.31 11.77
C GLN A 202 21.51 6.72 10.45
N ASP A 203 20.99 5.49 10.48
CA ASP A 203 20.42 4.83 9.30
C ASP A 203 19.06 5.43 8.94
N VAL A 204 18.25 5.82 9.94
CA VAL A 204 16.99 6.56 9.71
C VAL A 204 17.28 7.89 9.01
N GLN A 205 18.24 8.65 9.53
CA GLN A 205 18.66 9.93 8.94
C GLN A 205 19.23 9.74 7.53
N LEU A 206 20.09 8.74 7.34
CA LEU A 206 20.68 8.42 6.05
C LEU A 206 19.61 8.04 5.02
N ALA A 207 18.65 7.19 5.39
CA ALA A 207 17.55 6.80 4.53
C ALA A 207 16.68 8.00 4.12
N ALA A 208 16.33 8.88 5.07
CA ALA A 208 15.57 10.10 4.81
C ALA A 208 16.30 11.02 3.82
N ARG A 209 17.60 11.25 4.02
CA ARG A 209 18.45 12.05 3.12
C ARG A 209 18.57 11.44 1.73
N ILE A 210 18.75 10.13 1.64
CA ILE A 210 18.82 9.42 0.35
C ILE A 210 17.50 9.56 -0.41
N PHE A 211 16.38 9.34 0.27
CA PHE A 211 15.06 9.38 -0.36
C PHE A 211 14.69 10.79 -0.80
N ALA A 212 14.84 11.79 0.08
CA ALA A 212 14.49 13.18 -0.23
C ALA A 212 15.47 13.88 -1.19
N GLY A 213 16.74 13.47 -1.20
CA GLY A 213 17.74 13.99 -2.14
C GLY A 213 17.65 13.40 -3.55
N ALA A 214 16.71 12.49 -3.81
CA ALA A 214 16.56 11.87 -5.12
C ALA A 214 15.69 12.73 -6.04
N GLU A 215 16.12 12.91 -7.30
CA GLU A 215 15.29 13.55 -8.34
C GLU A 215 13.99 12.76 -8.60
N ARG A 216 14.04 11.44 -8.42
CA ARG A 216 12.94 10.49 -8.69
C ARG A 216 13.01 9.34 -7.69
N ALA A 217 12.07 9.30 -6.77
CA ALA A 217 11.98 8.25 -5.77
C ALA A 217 10.62 7.56 -5.80
N SER A 218 10.66 6.22 -5.77
CA SER A 218 9.46 5.39 -5.75
C SER A 218 9.36 4.58 -4.45
N ILE A 219 8.14 4.44 -3.93
CA ILE A 219 7.83 3.59 -2.78
C ILE A 219 7.10 2.34 -3.27
N VAL A 220 7.61 1.17 -2.90
CA VAL A 220 6.99 -0.13 -3.15
C VAL A 220 6.70 -0.78 -1.81
N TYR A 221 5.41 -0.93 -1.48
CA TYR A 221 4.98 -1.52 -0.23
C TYR A 221 4.03 -2.71 -0.45
N GLY A 222 3.80 -3.50 0.60
CA GLY A 222 3.03 -4.75 0.51
C GLY A 222 2.35 -5.14 1.81
N ASN A 223 2.11 -6.44 1.97
CA ASN A 223 1.31 -6.97 3.08
C ASN A 223 1.93 -6.73 4.46
N GLY A 224 3.25 -6.56 4.56
CA GLY A 224 3.91 -6.16 5.81
C GLY A 224 3.55 -4.74 6.27
N ILE A 225 2.83 -3.97 5.45
CA ILE A 225 2.25 -2.68 5.81
C ILE A 225 0.73 -2.78 5.88
N THR A 226 0.09 -3.40 4.88
CA THR A 226 -1.38 -3.38 4.77
C THR A 226 -2.10 -4.33 5.73
N GLN A 227 -1.44 -5.40 6.20
CA GLN A 227 -2.05 -6.41 7.07
C GLN A 227 -1.75 -6.15 8.56
N HIS A 228 -1.79 -4.88 8.96
CA HIS A 228 -1.65 -4.42 10.33
C HIS A 228 -2.88 -3.63 10.77
N VAL A 229 -3.15 -3.58 12.07
CA VAL A 229 -4.25 -2.79 12.65
C VAL A 229 -4.12 -1.30 12.26
N ALA A 230 -2.89 -0.78 12.27
CA ALA A 230 -2.56 0.58 11.83
C ALA A 230 -2.20 0.66 10.33
N GLY A 231 -2.60 -0.32 9.51
CA GLY A 231 -2.19 -0.40 8.10
C GLY A 231 -2.63 0.80 7.27
N THR A 232 -3.84 1.33 7.51
CA THR A 232 -4.33 2.55 6.87
C THR A 232 -3.43 3.74 7.19
N ASP A 233 -3.09 3.92 8.47
CA ASP A 233 -2.24 5.02 8.92
C ASP A 233 -0.83 4.92 8.34
N SER A 234 -0.27 3.71 8.27
CA SER A 234 1.03 3.47 7.62
C SER A 234 1.00 3.82 6.13
N VAL A 235 -0.07 3.48 5.40
CA VAL A 235 -0.21 3.88 3.99
C VAL A 235 -0.31 5.40 3.85
N MET A 236 -1.05 6.07 4.73
CA MET A 236 -1.13 7.54 4.73
C MET A 236 0.24 8.17 5.04
N ALA A 237 0.98 7.60 5.99
CA ALA A 237 2.33 8.06 6.32
C ALA A 237 3.32 7.88 5.15
N LEU A 238 3.22 6.79 4.39
CA LEU A 238 4.00 6.60 3.16
C LEU A 238 3.64 7.65 2.10
N ALA A 239 2.34 7.94 1.94
CA ALA A 239 1.88 9.00 1.05
C ALA A 239 2.43 10.36 1.49
N ASN A 240 2.47 10.65 2.79
CA ASN A 240 3.06 11.88 3.33
C ASN A 240 4.54 12.00 2.97
N VAL A 241 5.33 10.93 3.10
CA VAL A 241 6.76 10.93 2.71
C VAL A 241 6.92 11.22 1.21
N ALA A 242 6.09 10.60 0.36
CA ALA A 242 6.12 10.85 -1.08
C ALA A 242 5.70 12.30 -1.41
N MET A 243 4.65 12.82 -0.79
CA MET A 243 4.19 14.21 -1.00
C MET A 243 5.19 15.24 -0.48
N LEU A 244 5.79 15.02 0.69
CA LEU A 244 6.84 15.89 1.25
C LEU A 244 8.01 16.04 0.28
N THR A 245 8.33 15.01 -0.49
CA THR A 245 9.48 15.01 -1.40
C THR A 245 9.10 15.30 -2.85
N GLY A 246 7.86 15.75 -3.10
CA GLY A 246 7.38 16.02 -4.46
C GLY A 246 7.27 14.77 -5.33
N ASN A 247 7.38 13.57 -4.75
CA ASN A 247 7.50 12.31 -5.46
C ASN A 247 6.13 11.74 -5.93
N ILE A 248 5.17 12.60 -6.27
CA ILE A 248 3.85 12.23 -6.81
C ILE A 248 3.52 13.05 -8.05
N GLY A 249 2.96 12.40 -9.09
CA GLY A 249 2.52 13.08 -10.31
C GLY A 249 3.62 13.39 -11.33
N HIS A 250 4.78 12.75 -11.19
CA HIS A 250 5.91 12.82 -12.12
C HIS A 250 6.42 11.39 -12.40
N ARG A 251 7.32 11.24 -13.38
CA ARG A 251 7.86 9.92 -13.80
C ARG A 251 9.02 9.50 -12.91
N GLY A 252 8.97 8.27 -12.40
CA GLY A 252 10.01 7.68 -11.55
C GLY A 252 9.64 7.76 -10.08
#